data_AF-A0A542EFV6-F1
#
_entry.id   AF-A0A542EFV6-F1
#
_cell.length_a   1.000
_cell.length_b   1.000
_cell.length_c   1.000
_cell.angle_alpha   90.00
_cell.angle_beta   90.00
_cell.angle_gamma   90.00
#
_symmetry.space_group_name_H-M   'P 1'
#
loop_
_entity.id
_entity.type
_entity.pdbx_description
1 polymer ?
#
loop_
_entity_poly.entity_id
_entity_poly.type
_entity_poly.pdbx_seq_one_letter_code
_entity_poly.pdbx_strand_id
1 'polypeptide(L)'
;MALTPEDVVKKEFTKPKGFGKSGYDEIQVDDFLDEIVVELRRLNAENEDLAAQLADCRRSSGRPANLGKSDSATSVPAASTDAPTQATPVVTPASSAPSQDSQAATAKVTDAEREFKDVEGRLKTAREQLAQAQRDTQAEQKKLQELRAQVTQAEQELKDAKDRAAQAPAAAAAPQQPDGGAHGFAGGAAGGAAGVIALAQKLHDEHVREGETTRDKLISDAKNHHDKVVGEANAKRDDLIKTGQRKYDEFISAGQAKHDDLIKTGQARHDELINTGQTRHDDLIKTATDERTSVLTDLGSQRDGLNAKIESLRGFESDYRSKLRGYIEGQLDQLKTVGLDDVKGDKQG
;
A
#
# COMPACT_ATOMS: atom_id res chain seq x y z
N MET A 1 7.53 4.13 -26.53
CA MET A 1 8.18 2.99 -25.83
C MET A 1 8.14 3.32 -24.36
N ALA A 2 7.54 2.45 -23.54
CA ALA A 2 7.70 2.55 -22.08
C ALA A 2 9.10 2.04 -21.70
N LEU A 3 9.69 2.56 -20.63
CA LEU A 3 10.90 1.95 -20.06
C LEU A 3 10.51 0.58 -19.50
N THR A 4 11.31 -0.44 -19.76
CA THR A 4 11.18 -1.72 -19.06
C THR A 4 11.98 -1.67 -17.75
N PRO A 5 11.62 -2.48 -16.73
CA PRO A 5 12.43 -2.60 -15.50
C PRO A 5 13.89 -2.94 -15.79
N GLU A 6 14.12 -3.73 -16.84
CA GLU A 6 15.44 -4.15 -17.29
C GLU A 6 16.26 -3.00 -17.92
N ASP A 7 15.62 -1.96 -18.45
CA ASP A 7 16.30 -0.75 -18.96
C ASP A 7 16.75 0.18 -17.82
N VAL A 8 16.09 0.11 -16.66
CA VAL A 8 16.45 0.88 -15.45
C VAL A 8 17.65 0.23 -14.76
N VAL A 9 17.62 -1.10 -14.57
CA VAL A 9 18.75 -1.86 -13.98
C VAL A 9 20.03 -1.76 -14.82
N LYS A 10 19.91 -1.63 -16.15
CA LYS A 10 21.06 -1.52 -17.07
C LYS A 10 21.49 -0.07 -17.30
N LYS A 11 20.98 0.90 -16.52
CA LYS A 11 21.21 2.32 -16.78
C LYS A 11 22.49 2.84 -16.15
N GLU A 12 23.55 2.88 -16.95
CA GLU A 12 24.79 3.54 -16.53
C GLU A 12 24.69 5.07 -16.66
N PHE A 13 25.11 5.78 -15.61
CA PHE A 13 25.23 7.24 -15.58
C PHE A 13 26.69 7.69 -15.69
N THR A 14 26.97 8.68 -16.54
CA THR A 14 28.32 9.22 -16.70
C THR A 14 28.67 10.16 -15.55
N LYS A 15 29.73 9.86 -14.79
CA LYS A 15 30.23 10.72 -13.72
C LYS A 15 30.58 12.13 -14.26
N PRO A 16 30.19 13.23 -13.57
CA PRO A 16 30.34 14.58 -14.09
C PRO A 16 31.84 14.95 -14.25
N LYS A 17 32.27 15.19 -15.49
CA LYS A 17 33.64 15.66 -15.77
C LYS A 17 33.77 17.15 -15.48
N GLY A 18 34.16 17.49 -14.26
CA GLY A 18 34.54 18.84 -13.87
C GLY A 18 35.13 18.90 -12.45
N PHE A 19 36.23 19.64 -12.28
CA PHE A 19 36.82 19.89 -10.95
C PHE A 19 35.76 20.58 -10.05
N GLY A 20 35.43 19.96 -8.91
CA GLY A 20 34.54 20.54 -7.91
C GLY A 20 33.03 20.40 -8.16
N LYS A 21 32.58 19.64 -9.16
CA LYS A 21 31.15 19.28 -9.31
C LYS A 21 30.90 17.87 -8.78
N SER A 22 30.44 17.76 -7.53
CA SER A 22 29.87 16.52 -7.01
C SER A 22 28.60 16.15 -7.79
N GLY A 23 28.50 14.90 -8.20
CA GLY A 23 27.23 14.34 -8.71
C GLY A 23 26.24 14.07 -7.57
N TYR A 24 25.14 13.40 -7.92
CA TYR A 24 24.33 12.70 -6.92
C TYR A 24 25.16 11.58 -6.28
N ASP A 25 24.83 11.21 -5.04
CA ASP A 25 25.46 10.06 -4.37
C ASP A 25 25.05 8.77 -5.10
N GLU A 26 26.05 7.98 -5.50
CA GLU A 26 25.84 6.75 -6.28
C GLU A 26 25.00 5.74 -5.48
N ILE A 27 25.20 5.65 -4.16
CA ILE A 27 24.45 4.73 -3.29
C ILE A 27 22.98 5.16 -3.19
N GLN A 28 22.73 6.47 -3.01
CA GLN A 28 21.37 6.99 -2.91
C GLN A 28 20.60 6.88 -4.24
N VAL A 29 21.31 6.99 -5.37
CA VAL A 29 20.74 6.78 -6.70
C VAL A 29 20.40 5.30 -6.90
N ASP A 30 21.30 4.39 -6.55
CA ASP A 30 21.08 2.94 -6.69
C ASP A 30 19.90 2.47 -5.82
N ASP A 31 19.83 2.85 -4.53
CA ASP A 31 18.71 2.55 -3.63
C ASP A 31 17.35 3.03 -4.20
N PHE A 32 17.32 4.22 -4.79
CA PHE A 32 16.12 4.79 -5.41
C PHE A 32 15.74 4.10 -6.73
N LEU A 33 16.73 3.65 -7.50
CA LEU A 33 16.49 2.89 -8.73
C LEU A 33 15.96 1.49 -8.44
N ASP A 34 16.39 0.84 -7.35
CA ASP A 34 15.81 -0.42 -6.88
C ASP A 34 14.32 -0.27 -6.50
N GLU A 35 13.96 0.81 -5.79
CA GLU A 35 12.55 1.13 -5.49
C GLU A 35 11.73 1.36 -6.77
N ILE A 36 12.28 2.12 -7.74
CA ILE A 36 11.66 2.32 -9.06
C ILE A 36 11.49 0.99 -9.81
N VAL A 37 12.45 0.08 -9.77
CA VAL A 37 12.37 -1.22 -10.45
C VAL A 37 11.27 -2.11 -9.85
N VAL A 38 11.09 -2.07 -8.53
CA VAL A 38 10.01 -2.78 -7.83
C VAL A 38 8.65 -2.23 -8.25
N GLU A 39 8.45 -0.90 -8.17
CA GLU A 39 7.17 -0.29 -8.56
C GLU A 39 6.90 -0.38 -10.07
N LEU A 40 7.92 -0.30 -10.93
CA LEU A 40 7.73 -0.48 -12.38
C LEU A 40 7.37 -1.93 -12.75
N ARG A 41 7.88 -2.94 -12.01
CA ARG A 41 7.42 -4.34 -12.14
C ARG A 41 5.97 -4.50 -11.66
N ARG A 42 5.61 -3.88 -10.55
CA ARG A 42 4.23 -3.88 -10.01
C ARG A 42 3.25 -3.22 -10.98
N LEU A 43 3.55 -2.02 -11.47
CA LEU A 43 2.72 -1.30 -12.43
C LEU A 43 2.57 -2.05 -13.76
N ASN A 44 3.60 -2.76 -14.23
CA ASN A 44 3.46 -3.60 -15.43
C ASN A 44 2.54 -4.80 -15.16
N ALA A 45 2.67 -5.48 -14.02
CA ALA A 45 1.75 -6.55 -13.64
C ALA A 45 0.30 -6.04 -13.50
N GLU A 46 0.08 -4.89 -12.87
CA GLU A 46 -1.24 -4.27 -12.74
C GLU A 46 -1.83 -3.86 -14.11
N ASN A 47 -1.01 -3.38 -15.04
CA ASN A 47 -1.45 -3.11 -16.42
C ASN A 47 -1.77 -4.39 -17.19
N GLU A 48 -1.04 -5.48 -16.98
CA GLU A 48 -1.33 -6.80 -17.56
C GLU A 48 -2.64 -7.38 -16.99
N ASP A 49 -2.86 -7.29 -15.69
CA ASP A 49 -4.11 -7.68 -15.01
C ASP A 49 -5.30 -6.84 -15.48
N LEU A 50 -5.16 -5.51 -15.57
CA LEU A 50 -6.19 -4.63 -16.11
C LEU A 50 -6.48 -4.92 -17.60
N ALA A 51 -5.45 -5.22 -18.39
CA ALA A 51 -5.63 -5.63 -19.79
C ALA A 51 -6.35 -6.99 -19.90
N ALA A 52 -6.06 -7.94 -19.01
CA ALA A 52 -6.76 -9.21 -18.91
C ALA A 52 -8.24 -9.01 -18.51
N GLN A 53 -8.51 -8.20 -17.48
CA GLN A 53 -9.87 -7.84 -17.04
C GLN A 53 -10.67 -7.13 -18.14
N LEU A 54 -10.05 -6.20 -18.89
CA LEU A 54 -10.68 -5.56 -20.04
C LEU A 54 -10.93 -6.56 -21.18
N ALA A 55 -10.03 -7.51 -21.41
CA ALA A 55 -10.23 -8.57 -22.40
C ALA A 55 -11.36 -9.53 -21.99
N ASP A 56 -11.48 -9.90 -20.71
CA ASP A 56 -12.58 -10.72 -20.20
C ASP A 56 -13.92 -9.97 -20.19
N CYS A 57 -13.92 -8.69 -19.81
CA CYS A 57 -15.10 -7.83 -19.91
C CYS A 57 -15.53 -7.65 -21.38
N ARG A 58 -14.59 -7.56 -22.33
CA ARG A 58 -14.89 -7.52 -23.77
C ARG A 58 -15.39 -8.87 -24.32
N ARG A 59 -14.89 -9.99 -23.77
CA ARG A 59 -15.38 -11.34 -24.07
C ARG A 59 -16.80 -11.56 -23.54
N SER A 60 -17.11 -11.11 -22.32
CA SER A 60 -18.42 -11.27 -21.69
C SER A 60 -19.48 -10.27 -22.18
N SER A 61 -19.09 -9.06 -22.60
CA SER A 61 -20.01 -8.01 -23.09
C SER A 61 -20.43 -8.12 -24.56
N GLY A 62 -19.98 -9.16 -25.29
CA GLY A 62 -20.55 -9.55 -26.60
C GLY A 62 -20.58 -8.46 -27.68
N ARG A 63 -19.63 -7.51 -27.65
CA ARG A 63 -19.60 -6.34 -28.56
C ARG A 63 -18.56 -6.56 -29.68
N PRO A 64 -18.97 -6.77 -30.96
CA PRO A 64 -18.03 -6.97 -32.05
C PRO A 64 -17.20 -5.71 -32.30
N ALA A 65 -15.96 -5.90 -32.76
CA ALA A 65 -14.98 -4.84 -32.93
C ALA A 65 -15.34 -3.88 -34.07
N ASN A 66 -15.31 -2.58 -33.77
CA ASN A 66 -15.02 -1.54 -34.75
C ASN A 66 -14.33 -0.37 -34.03
N LEU A 67 -13.62 0.46 -34.80
CA LEU A 67 -12.78 1.59 -34.36
C LEU A 67 -11.51 1.14 -33.61
N GLY A 68 -10.31 1.61 -33.95
CA GLY A 68 -9.95 2.48 -35.08
C GLY A 68 -8.46 2.82 -34.95
N LYS A 69 -7.71 2.72 -36.05
CA LYS A 69 -6.26 2.99 -36.03
C LYS A 69 -5.99 4.47 -36.31
N SER A 70 -5.40 5.15 -35.33
CA SER A 70 -4.67 6.42 -35.42
C SER A 70 -3.61 6.31 -34.32
N ASP A 71 -2.31 6.18 -34.54
CA ASP A 71 -1.39 6.98 -35.37
C ASP A 71 -1.40 8.49 -35.06
N SER A 72 -0.18 8.96 -34.74
CA SER A 72 0.36 10.32 -34.87
C SER A 72 -0.07 11.46 -33.92
N ALA A 73 0.74 11.63 -32.86
CA ALA A 73 1.66 12.77 -32.64
C ALA A 73 1.15 14.23 -32.52
N THR A 74 2.08 15.13 -32.08
CA THR A 74 1.96 16.62 -31.96
C THR A 74 1.33 17.06 -30.62
N SER A 75 1.87 17.98 -29.79
CA SER A 75 3.11 18.81 -29.82
C SER A 75 3.46 19.36 -28.42
N VAL A 76 4.74 19.74 -28.20
CA VAL A 76 5.22 20.60 -27.09
C VAL A 76 5.13 22.08 -27.51
N PRO A 77 4.83 23.04 -26.62
CA PRO A 77 5.85 23.98 -26.08
C PRO A 77 5.67 24.24 -24.56
N ALA A 78 6.70 24.15 -23.71
CA ALA A 78 7.85 25.07 -23.53
C ALA A 78 7.53 26.40 -22.79
N ALA A 79 8.03 26.54 -21.55
CA ALA A 79 8.34 27.81 -20.88
C ALA A 79 9.41 27.56 -19.79
N SER A 80 10.32 28.53 -19.60
CA SER A 80 11.55 28.42 -18.78
C SER A 80 11.55 29.40 -17.61
N THR A 81 12.71 29.50 -16.92
CA THR A 81 13.12 30.42 -15.81
C THR A 81 12.76 29.94 -14.38
N ASP A 82 13.55 30.21 -13.33
CA ASP A 82 14.91 30.77 -13.25
C ASP A 82 15.67 30.23 -12.02
N ALA A 83 16.99 30.40 -11.98
CA ALA A 83 17.80 30.32 -10.75
C ALA A 83 18.17 31.77 -10.34
N PRO A 84 18.63 32.12 -9.09
CA PRO A 84 19.90 31.58 -8.59
C PRO A 84 20.22 31.68 -7.06
N THR A 85 21.45 31.28 -6.73
CA THR A 85 22.36 31.84 -5.69
C THR A 85 22.24 31.42 -4.21
N GLN A 86 23.41 31.03 -3.68
CA GLN A 86 23.74 30.71 -2.29
C GLN A 86 24.15 31.97 -1.49
N ALA A 87 24.06 31.92 -0.16
CA ALA A 87 24.98 32.63 0.72
C ALA A 87 25.11 31.92 2.09
N THR A 88 26.34 31.81 2.59
CA THR A 88 26.68 31.39 3.97
C THR A 88 26.63 32.59 4.93
N PRO A 89 26.69 32.35 6.26
CA PRO A 89 27.93 32.73 6.95
C PRO A 89 28.36 31.82 8.13
N VAL A 90 29.51 32.16 8.72
CA VAL A 90 30.25 31.52 9.83
C VAL A 90 30.69 32.68 10.77
N VAL A 91 30.94 32.60 12.08
CA VAL A 91 31.35 31.54 13.04
C VAL A 91 30.69 31.86 14.42
N THR A 92 30.59 30.99 15.44
CA THR A 92 31.59 30.81 16.54
C THR A 92 30.92 30.01 17.69
N PRO A 93 31.61 29.12 18.44
CA PRO A 93 31.02 28.42 19.59
C PRO A 93 31.28 29.10 20.95
N ALA A 94 30.29 29.08 21.86
CA ALA A 94 30.49 29.48 23.27
C ALA A 94 29.55 28.73 24.26
N SER A 95 30.19 28.21 25.30
CA SER A 95 29.69 27.50 26.50
C SER A 95 28.49 28.11 27.25
N SER A 96 27.56 27.28 27.77
CA SER A 96 27.46 26.95 29.23
C SER A 96 26.07 26.43 29.71
N ALA A 97 26.10 25.65 30.81
CA ALA A 97 25.02 25.21 31.71
C ALA A 97 24.00 24.12 31.23
N PRO A 98 23.68 23.11 32.08
CA PRO A 98 22.70 22.07 31.77
C PRO A 98 21.28 22.42 32.26
N SER A 99 20.36 22.66 31.32
CA SER A 99 18.94 22.87 31.61
C SER A 99 18.17 21.55 31.73
N GLN A 100 17.02 21.59 32.41
CA GLN A 100 16.22 20.41 32.80
C GLN A 100 15.70 19.57 31.63
N ASP A 101 15.69 20.11 30.40
CA ASP A 101 15.32 19.40 29.17
C ASP A 101 16.12 18.12 28.92
N SER A 102 17.38 18.02 29.36
CA SER A 102 18.15 16.78 29.20
C SER A 102 17.50 15.59 29.93
N GLN A 103 16.88 15.78 31.09
CA GLN A 103 16.22 14.68 31.82
C GLN A 103 14.91 14.26 31.13
N ALA A 104 14.14 15.22 30.60
CA ALA A 104 12.93 14.94 29.83
C ALA A 104 13.25 14.26 28.47
N ALA A 105 14.35 14.65 27.82
CA ALA A 105 14.86 13.99 26.62
C ALA A 105 15.33 12.56 26.92
N THR A 106 16.12 12.35 27.98
CA THR A 106 16.56 10.99 28.37
C THR A 106 15.38 10.08 28.72
N ALA A 107 14.36 10.57 29.41
CA ALA A 107 13.16 9.78 29.71
C ALA A 107 12.48 9.27 28.41
N LYS A 108 12.20 10.18 27.46
CA LYS A 108 11.61 9.85 26.16
C LYS A 108 12.46 8.87 25.35
N VAL A 109 13.79 8.97 25.40
CA VAL A 109 14.70 7.99 24.77
C VAL A 109 14.55 6.61 25.43
N THR A 110 14.52 6.52 26.76
CA THR A 110 14.33 5.21 27.44
C THR A 110 12.97 4.57 27.19
N ASP A 111 11.92 5.38 26.99
CA ASP A 111 10.59 4.85 26.64
C ASP A 111 10.53 4.40 25.18
N ALA A 112 11.13 5.16 24.24
CA ALA A 112 11.30 4.71 22.85
C ALA A 112 12.14 3.42 22.75
N GLU A 113 13.19 3.25 23.57
CA GLU A 113 13.96 2.00 23.65
C GLU A 113 13.15 0.82 24.20
N ARG A 114 12.20 1.06 25.13
CA ARG A 114 11.27 0.02 25.62
C ARG A 114 10.28 -0.38 24.52
N GLU A 115 9.68 0.58 23.84
CA GLU A 115 8.77 0.32 22.72
C GLU A 115 9.48 -0.40 21.58
N PHE A 116 10.72 -0.01 21.24
CA PHE A 116 11.50 -0.71 20.20
C PHE A 116 11.76 -2.18 20.56
N LYS A 117 12.08 -2.48 21.83
CA LYS A 117 12.25 -3.87 22.31
C LYS A 117 10.94 -4.66 22.29
N ASP A 118 9.81 -4.05 22.62
CA ASP A 118 8.51 -4.73 22.54
C ASP A 118 8.10 -4.99 21.09
N VAL A 119 8.33 -4.02 20.19
CA VAL A 119 8.15 -4.21 18.73
C VAL A 119 9.08 -5.29 18.19
N GLU A 120 10.35 -5.34 18.61
CA GLU A 120 11.28 -6.42 18.23
C GLU A 120 10.82 -7.79 18.74
N GLY A 121 10.26 -7.85 19.95
CA GLY A 121 9.64 -9.05 20.51
C GLY A 121 8.43 -9.52 19.69
N ARG A 122 7.51 -8.61 19.36
CA ARG A 122 6.35 -8.87 18.49
C ARG A 122 6.77 -9.28 17.07
N LEU A 123 7.86 -8.70 16.55
CA LEU A 123 8.41 -9.04 15.23
C LEU A 123 9.00 -10.46 15.21
N LYS A 124 9.63 -10.91 16.31
CA LYS A 124 10.12 -12.29 16.46
C LYS A 124 8.95 -13.28 16.52
N THR A 125 7.93 -13.03 17.34
CA THR A 125 6.77 -13.93 17.43
C THR A 125 5.96 -13.96 16.12
N ALA A 126 5.81 -12.83 15.42
CA ALA A 126 5.17 -12.78 14.10
C ALA A 126 5.97 -13.59 13.04
N ARG A 127 7.30 -13.55 13.07
CA ARG A 127 8.15 -14.37 12.18
C ARG A 127 8.04 -15.87 12.50
N GLU A 128 7.95 -16.24 13.77
CA GLU A 128 7.72 -17.64 14.16
C GLU A 128 6.34 -18.14 13.71
N GLN A 129 5.29 -17.31 13.85
CA GLN A 129 3.96 -17.62 13.33
C GLN A 129 3.94 -17.76 11.80
N LEU A 130 4.63 -16.87 11.07
CA LEU A 130 4.78 -16.97 9.62
C LEU A 130 5.50 -18.27 9.22
N ALA A 131 6.60 -18.60 9.89
CA ALA A 131 7.35 -19.83 9.64
C ALA A 131 6.53 -21.09 9.95
N GLN A 132 5.66 -21.04 10.97
CA GLN A 132 4.75 -22.15 11.27
C GLN A 132 3.67 -22.30 10.19
N ALA A 133 3.01 -21.21 9.78
CA ALA A 133 2.02 -21.23 8.69
C ALA A 133 2.63 -21.71 7.35
N GLN A 134 3.90 -21.38 7.09
CA GLN A 134 4.64 -21.91 5.93
C GLN A 134 4.90 -23.42 6.01
N ARG A 135 5.16 -23.97 7.20
CA ARG A 135 5.29 -25.44 7.39
C ARG A 135 3.95 -26.14 7.20
N ASP A 136 2.88 -25.57 7.74
CA ASP A 136 1.54 -26.16 7.68
C ASP A 136 1.02 -26.18 6.24
N THR A 137 1.18 -25.07 5.49
CA THR A 137 0.86 -25.01 4.06
C THR A 137 1.72 -25.97 3.21
N GLN A 138 3.01 -26.13 3.50
CA GLN A 138 3.83 -27.15 2.83
C GLN A 138 3.39 -28.58 3.17
N ALA A 139 2.93 -28.84 4.40
CA ALA A 139 2.40 -30.15 4.78
C ALA A 139 1.07 -30.46 4.08
N GLU A 140 0.18 -29.48 3.93
CA GLU A 140 -1.05 -29.62 3.15
C GLU A 140 -0.77 -29.82 1.65
N GLN A 141 0.19 -29.08 1.07
CA GLN A 141 0.59 -29.28 -0.32
C GLN A 141 1.13 -30.71 -0.57
N LYS A 142 1.92 -31.27 0.35
CA LYS A 142 2.39 -32.66 0.26
C LYS A 142 1.22 -33.66 0.31
N LYS A 143 0.27 -33.49 1.24
CA LYS A 143 -0.94 -34.32 1.31
C LYS A 143 -1.78 -34.22 0.03
N LEU A 144 -1.87 -33.04 -0.57
CA LEU A 144 -2.61 -32.83 -1.82
C LEU A 144 -1.90 -33.46 -3.03
N GLN A 145 -0.57 -33.46 -3.06
CA GLN A 145 0.22 -34.18 -4.07
C GLN A 145 0.05 -35.70 -3.91
N GLU A 146 0.10 -36.22 -2.68
CA GLU A 146 -0.12 -37.64 -2.39
C GLU A 146 -1.52 -38.09 -2.78
N LEU A 147 -2.55 -37.31 -2.44
CA LEU A 147 -3.94 -37.61 -2.84
C LEU A 147 -4.12 -37.57 -4.36
N ARG A 148 -3.46 -36.64 -5.07
CA ARG A 148 -3.45 -36.62 -6.55
C ARG A 148 -2.74 -37.84 -7.14
N ALA A 149 -1.65 -38.31 -6.53
CA ALA A 149 -0.98 -39.54 -6.94
C ALA A 149 -1.88 -40.77 -6.74
N GLN A 150 -2.60 -40.86 -5.62
CA GLN A 150 -3.57 -41.93 -5.37
C GLN A 150 -4.75 -41.91 -6.36
N VAL A 151 -5.29 -40.72 -6.69
CA VAL A 151 -6.33 -40.58 -7.72
C VAL A 151 -5.82 -41.02 -9.10
N THR A 152 -4.62 -40.60 -9.51
CA THR A 152 -4.06 -41.01 -10.82
C THR A 152 -3.71 -42.50 -10.87
N GLN A 153 -3.31 -43.12 -9.75
CA GLN A 153 -3.16 -44.57 -9.66
C GLN A 153 -4.51 -45.29 -9.81
N ALA A 154 -5.55 -44.84 -9.10
CA ALA A 154 -6.89 -45.41 -9.21
C ALA A 154 -7.49 -45.25 -10.63
N GLU A 155 -7.23 -44.14 -11.31
CA GLU A 155 -7.61 -43.93 -12.71
C GLU A 155 -6.87 -44.89 -13.67
N GLN A 156 -5.59 -45.16 -13.41
CA GLN A 156 -4.80 -46.14 -14.18
C GLN A 156 -5.31 -47.57 -13.94
N GLU A 157 -5.56 -47.98 -12.69
CA GLU A 157 -6.15 -49.29 -12.38
C GLU A 157 -7.53 -49.48 -13.02
N LEU A 158 -8.36 -48.43 -13.03
CA LEU A 158 -9.68 -48.45 -13.65
C LEU A 158 -9.60 -48.50 -15.19
N LYS A 159 -8.56 -47.91 -15.78
CA LYS A 159 -8.26 -48.04 -17.22
C LYS A 159 -7.76 -49.46 -17.54
N ASP A 160 -6.80 -49.98 -16.80
CA ASP A 160 -6.26 -51.34 -16.97
C ASP A 160 -7.33 -52.42 -16.75
N ALA A 161 -8.30 -52.18 -15.86
CA ALA A 161 -9.45 -53.05 -15.66
C ALA A 161 -10.42 -53.01 -16.85
N LYS A 162 -10.65 -51.84 -17.45
CA LYS A 162 -11.44 -51.69 -18.68
C LYS A 162 -10.75 -52.33 -19.88
N ASP A 163 -9.44 -52.13 -20.02
CA ASP A 163 -8.65 -52.71 -21.10
C ASP A 163 -8.54 -54.24 -20.93
N ARG A 164 -8.46 -54.77 -19.70
CA ARG A 164 -8.63 -56.22 -19.42
C ARG A 164 -10.04 -56.74 -19.73
N ALA A 165 -11.08 -55.97 -19.46
CA ALA A 165 -12.46 -56.35 -19.82
C ALA A 165 -12.67 -56.33 -21.35
N ALA A 166 -11.98 -55.45 -22.08
CA ALA A 166 -12.00 -55.39 -23.55
C ALA A 166 -11.10 -56.44 -24.22
N GLN A 167 -10.03 -56.88 -23.55
CA GLN A 167 -9.10 -57.93 -24.04
C GLN A 167 -9.42 -59.33 -23.51
N ALA A 168 -10.46 -59.50 -22.69
CA ALA A 168 -10.99 -60.81 -22.34
C ALA A 168 -11.44 -61.52 -23.64
N PRO A 169 -10.81 -62.64 -24.02
CA PRO A 169 -11.10 -63.26 -25.31
C PRO A 169 -12.53 -63.80 -25.35
N ALA A 170 -13.15 -63.71 -26.52
CA ALA A 170 -14.40 -64.40 -26.84
C ALA A 170 -14.15 -65.92 -26.85
N ALA A 171 -14.18 -66.53 -25.67
CA ALA A 171 -13.91 -67.95 -25.42
C ALA A 171 -15.11 -68.64 -24.73
N ALA A 172 -16.31 -68.41 -25.27
CA ALA A 172 -17.55 -69.13 -24.93
C ALA A 172 -18.55 -69.08 -26.10
N ALA A 173 -18.11 -69.41 -27.30
CA ALA A 173 -18.97 -69.58 -28.48
C ALA A 173 -18.65 -70.92 -29.18
N ALA A 174 -19.71 -71.66 -29.54
CA ALA A 174 -19.71 -73.08 -29.96
C ALA A 174 -19.42 -74.06 -28.80
N PRO A 175 -20.17 -75.18 -28.71
CA PRO A 175 -20.08 -76.22 -29.74
C PRO A 175 -21.41 -76.66 -30.39
N GLN A 176 -21.29 -76.92 -31.70
CA GLN A 176 -21.79 -78.10 -32.44
C GLN A 176 -23.29 -78.46 -32.39
N GLN A 177 -23.94 -78.32 -33.55
CA GLN A 177 -25.06 -79.18 -33.95
C GLN A 177 -24.54 -80.57 -34.34
N PRO A 178 -25.23 -81.66 -33.95
CA PRO A 178 -25.27 -82.89 -34.72
C PRO A 178 -26.53 -82.95 -35.60
N ASP A 179 -26.42 -83.64 -36.73
CA ASP A 179 -27.48 -83.85 -37.70
C ASP A 179 -28.37 -85.05 -37.34
N GLY A 180 -29.57 -85.10 -37.92
CA GLY A 180 -30.36 -86.33 -38.09
C GLY A 180 -31.46 -86.65 -37.07
N GLY A 181 -32.56 -87.19 -37.60
CA GLY A 181 -33.47 -88.07 -36.82
C GLY A 181 -34.93 -87.62 -36.69
N ALA A 182 -35.68 -87.60 -37.78
CA ALA A 182 -37.14 -87.61 -37.69
C ALA A 182 -37.64 -88.99 -37.21
N HIS A 183 -38.05 -89.11 -35.95
CA HIS A 183 -38.85 -90.25 -35.46
C HIS A 183 -39.98 -89.75 -34.54
N GLY A 184 -41.22 -90.02 -34.94
CA GLY A 184 -42.37 -89.85 -34.07
C GLY A 184 -42.62 -91.11 -33.23
N PHE A 185 -42.87 -90.92 -31.94
CA PHE A 185 -43.69 -91.82 -31.11
C PHE A 185 -44.60 -90.88 -30.29
N ALA A 186 -45.90 -90.79 -30.58
CA ALA A 186 -46.92 -91.83 -30.46
C ALA A 186 -47.10 -92.34 -29.02
N GLY A 187 -48.13 -91.81 -28.34
CA GLY A 187 -48.96 -92.56 -27.40
C GLY A 187 -48.39 -92.97 -26.04
N GLY A 188 -48.91 -92.33 -24.98
CA GLY A 188 -49.33 -93.07 -23.78
C GLY A 188 -48.32 -93.25 -22.63
N ALA A 189 -48.22 -92.23 -21.76
CA ALA A 189 -47.90 -92.41 -20.34
C ALA A 189 -48.34 -91.19 -19.51
N ALA A 190 -49.64 -90.86 -19.53
CA ALA A 190 -50.22 -89.76 -18.75
C ALA A 190 -50.20 -90.11 -17.25
N GLY A 191 -49.08 -89.81 -16.57
CA GLY A 191 -48.90 -90.02 -15.13
C GLY A 191 -47.56 -89.50 -14.59
N GLY A 192 -46.45 -89.76 -15.29
CA GLY A 192 -45.11 -89.33 -14.84
C GLY A 192 -44.75 -87.88 -15.20
N ALA A 193 -44.93 -87.50 -16.46
CA ALA A 193 -44.51 -86.18 -16.96
C ALA A 193 -45.24 -85.00 -16.28
N ALA A 194 -46.52 -85.17 -15.94
CA ALA A 194 -47.31 -84.16 -15.24
C ALA A 194 -46.74 -83.85 -13.84
N GLY A 195 -46.22 -84.85 -13.12
CA GLY A 195 -45.59 -84.65 -11.81
C GLY A 195 -44.27 -83.86 -11.89
N VAL A 196 -43.46 -84.11 -12.93
CA VAL A 196 -42.21 -83.37 -13.15
C VAL A 196 -42.50 -81.93 -13.59
N ILE A 197 -43.51 -81.70 -14.45
CA ILE A 197 -43.94 -80.35 -14.85
C ILE A 197 -44.49 -79.57 -13.64
N ALA A 198 -45.31 -80.20 -12.78
CA ALA A 198 -45.81 -79.57 -11.57
C ALA A 198 -44.68 -79.24 -10.57
N LEU A 199 -43.66 -80.09 -10.46
CA LEU A 199 -42.47 -79.80 -9.65
C LEU A 199 -41.63 -78.65 -10.24
N ALA A 200 -41.47 -78.62 -11.56
CA ALA A 200 -40.75 -77.55 -12.25
C ALA A 200 -41.47 -76.20 -12.15
N GLN A 201 -42.81 -76.19 -12.28
CA GLN A 201 -43.64 -74.99 -12.03
C GLN A 201 -43.51 -74.53 -10.58
N LYS A 202 -43.63 -75.44 -9.61
CA LYS A 202 -43.45 -75.09 -8.19
C LYS A 202 -42.05 -74.51 -7.90
N LEU A 203 -41.00 -75.11 -8.45
CA LEU A 203 -39.62 -74.63 -8.29
C LEU A 203 -39.39 -73.27 -8.95
N HIS A 204 -39.99 -73.06 -10.13
CA HIS A 204 -39.99 -71.78 -10.83
C HIS A 204 -40.69 -70.69 -9.99
N ASP A 205 -41.90 -70.96 -9.51
CA ASP A 205 -42.67 -70.00 -8.71
C ASP A 205 -41.99 -69.68 -7.37
N GLU A 206 -41.28 -70.66 -6.80
CA GLU A 206 -40.40 -70.47 -5.64
C GLU A 206 -39.20 -69.57 -5.96
N HIS A 207 -38.50 -69.79 -7.09
CA HIS A 207 -37.42 -68.91 -7.55
C HIS A 207 -37.90 -67.50 -7.91
N VAL A 208 -39.09 -67.35 -8.50
CA VAL A 208 -39.68 -66.03 -8.80
C VAL A 208 -39.97 -65.29 -7.49
N ARG A 209 -40.62 -65.95 -6.52
CA ARG A 209 -40.89 -65.37 -5.19
C ARG A 209 -39.60 -64.97 -4.45
N GLU A 210 -38.54 -65.76 -4.58
CA GLU A 210 -37.22 -65.42 -4.02
C GLU A 210 -36.54 -64.27 -4.77
N GLY A 211 -36.69 -64.22 -6.10
CA GLY A 211 -36.27 -63.10 -6.94
C GLY A 211 -36.98 -61.79 -6.57
N GLU A 212 -38.31 -61.82 -6.36
CA GLU A 212 -39.08 -60.68 -5.89
C GLU A 212 -38.65 -60.25 -4.48
N THR A 213 -38.50 -61.21 -3.56
CA THR A 213 -38.03 -60.95 -2.19
C THR A 213 -36.63 -60.33 -2.15
N THR A 214 -35.72 -60.78 -3.01
CA THR A 214 -34.35 -60.24 -3.09
C THR A 214 -34.31 -58.88 -3.80
N ARG A 215 -35.10 -58.70 -4.86
CA ARG A 215 -35.29 -57.41 -5.54
C ARG A 215 -35.81 -56.35 -4.57
N ASP A 216 -36.85 -56.66 -3.80
CA ASP A 216 -37.50 -55.68 -2.92
C ASP A 216 -36.62 -55.33 -1.71
N LYS A 217 -35.84 -56.29 -1.19
CA LYS A 217 -34.75 -56.01 -0.24
C LYS A 217 -33.70 -55.07 -0.83
N LEU A 218 -33.18 -55.37 -2.04
CA LEU A 218 -32.17 -54.53 -2.68
C LEU A 218 -32.69 -53.12 -2.97
N ILE A 219 -33.96 -52.97 -3.37
CA ILE A 219 -34.61 -51.67 -3.56
C ILE A 219 -34.74 -50.92 -2.22
N SER A 220 -35.09 -51.61 -1.14
CA SER A 220 -35.13 -51.02 0.21
C SER A 220 -33.76 -50.54 0.66
N ASP A 221 -32.72 -51.38 0.54
CA ASP A 221 -31.37 -51.05 0.95
C ASP A 221 -30.76 -49.92 0.09
N ALA A 222 -31.04 -49.92 -1.22
CA ALA A 222 -30.63 -48.85 -2.12
C ALA A 222 -31.32 -47.51 -1.78
N LYS A 223 -32.61 -47.51 -1.43
CA LYS A 223 -33.32 -46.31 -0.95
C LYS A 223 -32.74 -45.80 0.36
N ASN A 224 -32.55 -46.68 1.35
CA ASN A 224 -31.95 -46.33 2.64
C ASN A 224 -30.55 -45.74 2.47
N HIS A 225 -29.73 -46.30 1.57
CA HIS A 225 -28.40 -45.77 1.26
C HIS A 225 -28.46 -44.42 0.52
N HIS A 226 -29.35 -44.28 -0.47
CA HIS A 226 -29.59 -43.01 -1.16
C HIS A 226 -29.99 -41.91 -0.19
N ASP A 227 -31.00 -42.16 0.65
CA ASP A 227 -31.54 -41.17 1.58
C ASP A 227 -30.51 -40.78 2.66
N LYS A 228 -29.67 -41.74 3.09
CA LYS A 228 -28.51 -41.46 3.94
C LYS A 228 -27.48 -40.56 3.25
N VAL A 229 -27.07 -40.88 2.03
CA VAL A 229 -26.07 -40.09 1.28
C VAL A 229 -26.59 -38.68 0.99
N VAL A 230 -27.86 -38.54 0.60
CA VAL A 230 -28.51 -37.24 0.37
C VAL A 230 -28.64 -36.46 1.68
N GLY A 231 -28.99 -37.12 2.79
CA GLY A 231 -29.03 -36.51 4.13
C GLY A 231 -27.66 -35.98 4.57
N GLU A 232 -26.61 -36.79 4.44
CA GLU A 232 -25.23 -36.39 4.76
C GLU A 232 -24.72 -35.26 3.86
N ALA A 233 -25.03 -35.31 2.55
CA ALA A 233 -24.64 -34.27 1.59
C ALA A 233 -25.34 -32.93 1.90
N ASN A 234 -26.65 -32.95 2.19
CA ASN A 234 -27.40 -31.77 2.58
C ASN A 234 -26.90 -31.21 3.92
N ALA A 235 -26.63 -32.05 4.92
CA ALA A 235 -26.07 -31.61 6.20
C ALA A 235 -24.70 -30.92 6.03
N LYS A 236 -23.80 -31.51 5.22
CA LYS A 236 -22.49 -30.90 4.90
C LYS A 236 -22.63 -29.58 4.15
N ARG A 237 -23.56 -29.50 3.18
CA ARG A 237 -23.86 -28.25 2.45
C ARG A 237 -24.34 -27.16 3.39
N ASP A 238 -25.28 -27.48 4.28
CA ASP A 238 -25.90 -26.51 5.18
C ASP A 238 -24.91 -26.03 6.27
N ASP A 239 -24.01 -26.89 6.74
CA ASP A 239 -22.91 -26.49 7.62
C ASP A 239 -21.87 -25.60 6.92
N LEU A 240 -21.54 -25.90 5.66
CA LEU A 240 -20.64 -25.07 4.85
C LEU A 240 -21.25 -23.70 4.58
N ILE A 241 -22.55 -23.62 4.30
CA ILE A 241 -23.29 -22.35 4.15
C ILE A 241 -23.27 -21.57 5.47
N LYS A 242 -23.59 -22.19 6.61
CA LYS A 242 -23.54 -21.53 7.93
C LYS A 242 -22.14 -21.02 8.28
N THR A 243 -21.11 -21.80 7.96
CA THR A 243 -19.71 -21.41 8.19
C THR A 243 -19.29 -20.28 7.27
N GLY A 244 -19.71 -20.30 6.00
CA GLY A 244 -19.51 -19.20 5.04
C GLY A 244 -20.20 -17.91 5.48
N GLN A 245 -21.46 -17.99 5.91
CA GLN A 245 -22.23 -16.86 6.45
C GLN A 245 -21.55 -16.24 7.68
N ARG A 246 -21.21 -17.04 8.69
CA ARG A 246 -20.49 -16.55 9.88
C ARG A 246 -19.19 -15.84 9.52
N LYS A 247 -18.37 -16.42 8.64
CA LYS A 247 -17.12 -15.80 8.20
C LYS A 247 -17.36 -14.51 7.42
N TYR A 248 -18.41 -14.45 6.59
CA TYR A 248 -18.79 -13.24 5.89
C TYR A 248 -19.18 -12.13 6.87
N ASP A 249 -20.06 -12.42 7.83
CA ASP A 249 -20.48 -11.46 8.87
C ASP A 249 -19.30 -11.00 9.74
N GLU A 250 -18.38 -11.91 10.07
CA GLU A 250 -17.11 -11.62 10.77
C GLU A 250 -16.20 -10.70 9.93
N PHE A 251 -16.03 -10.95 8.63
CA PHE A 251 -15.22 -10.08 7.77
C PHE A 251 -15.85 -8.70 7.55
N ILE A 252 -17.18 -8.61 7.40
CA ILE A 252 -17.88 -7.33 7.26
C ILE A 252 -17.78 -6.52 8.56
N SER A 253 -18.04 -7.13 9.72
CA SER A 253 -17.94 -6.44 11.02
C SER A 253 -16.50 -6.05 11.37
N ALA A 254 -15.51 -6.91 11.11
CA ALA A 254 -14.09 -6.56 11.28
C ALA A 254 -13.62 -5.49 10.29
N GLY A 255 -14.15 -5.49 9.06
CA GLY A 255 -13.90 -4.46 8.06
C GLY A 255 -14.47 -3.10 8.47
N GLN A 256 -15.72 -3.06 8.92
CA GLN A 256 -16.37 -1.87 9.46
C GLN A 256 -15.63 -1.32 10.69
N ALA A 257 -15.28 -2.17 11.66
CA ALA A 257 -14.55 -1.73 12.84
C ALA A 257 -13.18 -1.10 12.51
N LYS A 258 -12.43 -1.68 11.54
CA LYS A 258 -11.16 -1.11 11.06
C LYS A 258 -11.36 0.19 10.29
N HIS A 259 -12.40 0.28 9.46
CA HIS A 259 -12.75 1.48 8.72
C HIS A 259 -13.07 2.64 9.68
N ASP A 260 -13.88 2.38 10.70
CA ASP A 260 -14.30 3.40 11.66
C ASP A 260 -13.14 3.85 12.57
N ASP A 261 -12.22 2.94 12.93
CA ASP A 261 -10.97 3.29 13.62
C ASP A 261 -10.02 4.12 12.74
N LEU A 262 -9.91 3.80 11.44
CA LEU A 262 -9.15 4.61 10.47
C LEU A 262 -9.75 6.01 10.27
N ILE A 263 -11.08 6.14 10.23
CA ILE A 263 -11.75 7.44 10.19
C ILE A 263 -11.47 8.21 11.48
N LYS A 264 -11.64 7.58 12.65
CA LYS A 264 -11.43 8.23 13.95
C LYS A 264 -9.98 8.69 14.14
N THR A 265 -9.00 7.85 13.80
CA THR A 265 -7.57 8.19 13.88
C THR A 265 -7.17 9.22 12.81
N GLY A 266 -7.77 9.17 11.62
CA GLY A 266 -7.62 10.19 10.57
C GLY A 266 -8.14 11.57 11.01
N GLN A 267 -9.36 11.62 11.56
CA GLN A 267 -9.97 12.83 12.11
C GLN A 267 -9.14 13.40 13.28
N ALA A 268 -8.73 12.57 14.24
CA ALA A 268 -7.92 13.01 15.37
C ALA A 268 -6.58 13.65 14.92
N ARG A 269 -5.88 13.03 13.95
CA ARG A 269 -4.64 13.58 13.37
C ARG A 269 -4.87 14.86 12.58
N HIS A 270 -5.97 14.94 11.83
CA HIS A 270 -6.36 16.12 11.07
C HIS A 270 -6.59 17.31 12.02
N ASP A 271 -7.35 17.10 13.10
CA ASP A 271 -7.68 18.14 14.07
C ASP A 271 -6.45 18.55 14.89
N GLU A 272 -5.58 17.60 15.25
CA GLU A 272 -4.26 17.89 15.85
C GLU A 272 -3.38 18.75 14.93
N LEU A 273 -3.34 18.44 13.63
CA LEU A 273 -2.55 19.19 12.64
C LEU A 273 -3.12 20.60 12.43
N ILE A 274 -4.44 20.76 12.38
CA ILE A 274 -5.10 22.08 12.33
C ILE A 274 -4.77 22.89 13.59
N ASN A 275 -4.96 22.33 14.78
CA ASN A 275 -4.70 23.04 16.04
C ASN A 275 -3.22 23.45 16.17
N THR A 276 -2.31 22.55 15.79
CA THR A 276 -0.85 22.83 15.75
C THR A 276 -0.50 23.89 14.72
N GLY A 277 -1.13 23.85 13.54
CA GLY A 277 -0.96 24.84 12.48
C GLY A 277 -1.44 26.22 12.88
N GLN A 278 -2.64 26.31 13.48
CA GLN A 278 -3.23 27.54 13.99
C GLN A 278 -2.39 28.14 15.12
N THR A 279 -1.96 27.33 16.09
CA THR A 279 -1.11 27.79 17.20
C THR A 279 0.21 28.37 16.69
N ARG A 280 0.91 27.66 15.79
CA ARG A 280 2.16 28.16 15.18
C ARG A 280 1.96 29.42 14.33
N HIS A 281 0.83 29.52 13.63
CA HIS A 281 0.47 30.70 12.86
C HIS A 281 0.25 31.92 13.78
N ASP A 282 -0.50 31.74 14.86
CA ASP A 282 -0.83 32.82 15.79
C ASP A 282 0.40 33.25 16.61
N ASP A 283 1.26 32.32 17.01
CA ASP A 283 2.57 32.60 17.64
C ASP A 283 3.50 33.37 16.69
N LEU A 284 3.53 33.02 15.39
CA LEU A 284 4.33 33.71 14.39
C LEU A 284 3.80 35.12 14.11
N ILE A 285 2.47 35.30 14.01
CA ILE A 285 1.86 36.63 13.91
C ILE A 285 2.20 37.46 15.13
N LYS A 286 2.03 36.92 16.34
CA LYS A 286 2.34 37.61 17.59
C LYS A 286 3.79 38.08 17.62
N THR A 287 4.73 37.16 17.35
CA THR A 287 6.17 37.45 17.30
C THR A 287 6.47 38.55 16.28
N ALA A 288 5.93 38.46 15.06
CA ALA A 288 6.11 39.48 14.03
C ALA A 288 5.49 40.84 14.41
N THR A 289 4.36 40.86 15.12
CA THR A 289 3.77 42.12 15.63
C THR A 289 4.56 42.73 16.78
N ASP A 290 5.13 41.90 17.66
CA ASP A 290 5.96 42.33 18.78
C ASP A 290 7.29 42.90 18.25
N GLU A 291 7.97 42.20 17.34
CA GLU A 291 9.18 42.67 16.64
C GLU A 291 8.93 43.99 15.91
N ARG A 292 7.85 44.09 15.11
CA ARG A 292 7.48 45.33 14.42
C ARG A 292 7.30 46.49 15.39
N THR A 293 6.68 46.23 16.55
CA THR A 293 6.43 47.26 17.56
C THR A 293 7.71 47.70 18.27
N SER A 294 8.63 46.76 18.56
CA SER A 294 9.97 47.07 19.06
C SER A 294 10.74 47.93 18.07
N VAL A 295 10.84 47.50 16.80
CA VAL A 295 11.57 48.23 15.74
C VAL A 295 11.01 49.64 15.56
N LEU A 296 9.69 49.83 15.56
CA LEU A 296 9.09 51.17 15.47
C LEU A 296 9.39 52.05 16.71
N THR A 297 9.49 51.45 17.90
CA THR A 297 9.85 52.14 19.15
C THR A 297 11.32 52.57 19.14
N ASP A 298 12.21 51.69 18.66
CA ASP A 298 13.64 51.98 18.52
C ASP A 298 13.89 53.07 17.47
N LEU A 299 13.25 52.99 16.30
CA LEU A 299 13.31 54.03 15.26
C LEU A 299 12.75 55.37 15.76
N GLY A 300 11.67 55.35 16.54
CA GLY A 300 11.12 56.55 17.19
C GLY A 300 12.14 57.20 18.15
N SER A 301 12.77 56.38 18.99
CA SER A 301 13.80 56.82 19.94
C SER A 301 15.05 57.37 19.23
N GLN A 302 15.49 56.74 18.14
CA GLN A 302 16.59 57.23 17.30
C GLN A 302 16.25 58.55 16.62
N ARG A 303 15.04 58.68 16.05
CA ARG A 303 14.54 59.94 15.46
C ARG A 303 14.57 61.06 16.49
N ASP A 304 14.11 60.81 17.70
CA ASP A 304 14.00 61.83 18.75
C ASP A 304 15.37 62.23 19.31
N GLY A 305 16.30 61.27 19.44
CA GLY A 305 17.70 61.56 19.74
C GLY A 305 18.39 62.40 18.65
N LEU A 306 18.14 62.10 17.36
CA LEU A 306 18.66 62.90 16.23
C LEU A 306 18.05 64.31 16.22
N ASN A 307 16.74 64.45 16.45
CA ASN A 307 16.07 65.75 16.56
C ASN A 307 16.66 66.59 17.70
N ALA A 308 16.84 66.00 18.90
CA ALA A 308 17.47 66.67 20.03
C ALA A 308 18.92 67.09 19.71
N LYS A 309 19.67 66.28 18.96
CA LYS A 309 21.04 66.62 18.53
C LYS A 309 21.06 67.76 17.50
N ILE A 310 20.12 67.78 16.55
CA ILE A 310 19.95 68.88 15.58
C ILE A 310 19.65 70.19 16.32
N GLU A 311 18.74 70.16 17.30
CA GLU A 311 18.38 71.38 18.05
C GLU A 311 19.52 71.87 18.93
N SER A 312 20.26 70.96 19.58
CA SER A 312 21.51 71.30 20.28
C SER A 312 22.54 71.97 19.35
N LEU A 313 22.74 71.44 18.14
CA LEU A 313 23.66 72.03 17.15
C LEU A 313 23.22 73.43 16.68
N ARG A 314 21.91 73.65 16.48
CA ARG A 314 21.35 74.98 16.17
C ARG A 314 21.55 75.97 17.31
N GLY A 315 21.38 75.53 18.56
CA GLY A 315 21.68 76.33 19.75
C GLY A 315 23.16 76.75 19.78
N PHE A 316 24.08 75.79 19.62
CA PHE A 316 25.52 76.07 19.52
C PHE A 316 25.86 77.03 18.37
N GLU A 317 25.22 76.88 17.20
CA GLU A 317 25.42 77.78 16.07
C GLU A 317 24.93 79.21 16.37
N SER A 318 23.74 79.36 16.97
CA SER A 318 23.18 80.65 17.38
C SER A 318 24.09 81.37 18.38
N ASP A 319 24.52 80.66 19.42
CA ASP A 319 25.44 81.17 20.43
C ASP A 319 26.80 81.55 19.84
N TYR A 320 27.34 80.73 18.93
CA TYR A 320 28.60 81.02 18.24
C TYR A 320 28.48 82.25 17.34
N ARG A 321 27.40 82.36 16.55
CA ARG A 321 27.10 83.54 15.72
C ARG A 321 26.93 84.80 16.58
N SER A 322 26.30 84.70 17.75
CA SER A 322 26.14 85.81 18.70
C SER A 322 27.49 86.26 19.28
N LYS A 323 28.31 85.31 19.75
CA LYS A 323 29.68 85.58 20.25
C LYS A 323 30.58 86.19 19.17
N LEU A 324 30.54 85.66 17.95
CA LEU A 324 31.31 86.16 16.82
C LEU A 324 30.87 87.59 16.44
N ARG A 325 29.55 87.85 16.41
CA ARG A 325 29.01 89.19 16.15
C ARG A 325 29.47 90.17 17.23
N GLY A 326 29.30 89.84 18.51
CA GLY A 326 29.72 90.71 19.62
C GLY A 326 31.23 90.97 19.65
N TYR A 327 32.05 89.98 19.26
CA TYR A 327 33.49 90.16 19.09
C TYR A 327 33.83 91.15 17.97
N ILE A 328 33.20 91.00 16.79
CA ILE A 328 33.40 91.91 15.65
C ILE A 328 32.89 93.32 15.96
N GLU A 329 31.73 93.46 16.61
CA GLU A 329 31.18 94.75 17.07
C GLU A 329 32.12 95.42 18.09
N GLY A 330 32.65 94.66 19.06
CA GLY A 330 33.64 95.16 20.02
C GLY A 330 34.95 95.61 19.37
N GLN A 331 35.47 94.87 18.38
CA GLN A 331 36.64 95.29 17.60
C GLN A 331 36.37 96.56 16.78
N LEU A 332 35.18 96.67 16.18
CA LEU A 332 34.77 97.86 15.42
C LEU A 332 34.65 99.10 16.32
N ASP A 333 34.10 98.96 17.52
CA ASP A 333 34.01 100.09 18.46
C ASP A 333 35.37 100.49 19.02
N GLN A 334 36.28 99.55 19.29
CA GLN A 334 37.68 99.86 19.61
C GLN A 334 38.36 100.69 18.51
N LEU A 335 38.18 100.29 17.25
CA LEU A 335 38.66 101.02 16.07
C LEU A 335 38.07 102.44 15.97
N LYS A 336 36.77 102.63 16.28
CA LYS A 336 36.15 103.96 16.35
C LYS A 336 36.74 104.82 17.46
N THR A 337 36.96 104.27 18.66
CA THR A 337 37.55 105.03 19.77
C THR A 337 38.98 105.46 19.47
N VAL A 338 39.84 104.56 18.96
CA VAL A 338 41.22 104.90 18.59
C VAL A 338 41.24 105.95 17.47
N GLY A 339 40.40 105.80 16.44
CA GLY A 339 40.28 106.78 15.36
C GLY A 339 39.65 108.12 15.79
N LEU A 340 38.90 108.17 16.89
CA LEU A 340 38.37 109.41 17.48
C LEU A 340 39.40 110.12 18.34
N ASP A 341 40.25 109.38 19.06
CA ASP A 341 41.32 109.95 19.88
C ASP A 341 42.45 110.53 19.00
N ASP A 342 42.84 109.85 17.91
CA ASP A 342 43.78 110.40 16.91
C ASP A 342 43.26 111.72 16.28
N VAL A 343 41.97 111.80 15.93
CA VAL A 343 41.36 113.02 15.33
C VAL A 343 41.21 114.16 16.35
N LYS A 344 41.25 113.87 17.67
CA LYS A 344 41.12 114.87 18.72
C LYS A 344 42.45 115.49 19.15
N GLY A 345 43.57 114.84 18.84
CA GLY A 345 44.92 115.37 19.08
C GLY A 345 45.27 116.60 18.22
N ASP A 346 44.78 116.65 16.99
CA ASP A 346 45.18 117.64 15.96
C ASP A 346 44.50 119.03 16.05
N LYS A 347 44.03 119.44 17.25
CA LYS A 347 43.37 120.75 17.46
C LYS A 347 43.88 121.60 18.62
N GLN A 348 44.98 121.23 19.27
CA GLN A 348 45.68 122.11 20.23
C GLN A 348 47.20 121.97 20.06
N GLY A 349 47.79 122.92 19.33
CA GLY A 349 49.22 122.99 19.01
C GLY A 349 49.50 124.12 18.03
#